data_AF-A0A7C9IM41-F1
#
_entry.id   AF-A0A7C9IM41-F1
#
_cell.length_a   1.000
_cell.length_b   1.000
_cell.length_c   1.000
_cell.angle_alpha   90.00
_cell.angle_beta   90.00
_cell.angle_gamma   90.00
#
_symmetry.space_group_name_H-M   'P 1'
#
loop_
_entity.id
_entity.type
_entity.pdbx_description
1 polymer ?
#
loop_
_entity_poly.entity_id
_entity_poly.type
_entity_poly.pdbx_seq_one_letter_code
_entity_poly.pdbx_strand_id
1 'polypeptide(L)'
;MDDIWERVSAVLLAFVGKAADFLLELGDAAGRKALELGAGAAGKLEALGARIAAVPLWIVLPGGLLVVGLLVCYILRQRLYDRVLVYHLVWLKRRGFARQRLTVARGAVRETVEAMARRVPLPRRFAAIALYEVHPDRYLVAYGPAGGVAEDVRFYRRDLRAGLAAMGNDIIDYFHKNARMLHADAELRALFIVLDDLDPGFAACRAALGGEEKKRTASGTSPQTVRELALERAGTP
;
A
#
# COMPACT_ATOMS: atom_id res chain seq x y z
N MET A 1 -12.18 26.11 -21.36
CA MET A 1 -12.92 25.73 -20.14
C MET A 1 -11.96 25.28 -19.04
N ASP A 2 -10.74 24.89 -19.41
CA ASP A 2 -9.68 24.41 -18.50
C ASP A 2 -8.97 25.53 -17.71
N ASP A 3 -8.83 26.73 -18.26
CA ASP A 3 -8.15 27.87 -17.59
C ASP A 3 -8.85 28.40 -16.33
N ILE A 4 -10.17 28.20 -16.24
CA ILE A 4 -10.97 28.62 -15.08
C ILE A 4 -10.76 27.63 -13.93
N TRP A 5 -10.57 26.34 -14.24
CA TRP A 5 -10.37 25.30 -13.24
C TRP A 5 -8.98 25.34 -12.61
N GLU A 6 -7.94 25.66 -13.39
CA GLU A 6 -6.60 25.92 -12.85
C GLU A 6 -6.53 27.19 -11.99
N ARG A 7 -7.25 28.24 -12.36
CA ARG A 7 -7.32 29.45 -11.53
C ARG A 7 -8.10 29.22 -10.24
N VAL A 8 -9.18 28.45 -10.28
CA VAL A 8 -9.97 28.10 -9.08
C VAL A 8 -9.18 27.16 -8.17
N SER A 9 -8.45 26.19 -8.72
CA SER A 9 -7.60 25.28 -7.93
C SER A 9 -6.41 25.99 -7.30
N ALA A 10 -5.77 26.92 -8.02
CA ALA A 10 -4.69 27.75 -7.48
C ALA A 10 -5.18 28.69 -6.37
N VAL A 11 -6.37 29.30 -6.52
CA VAL A 11 -6.99 30.13 -5.48
C VAL A 11 -7.38 29.30 -4.25
N LEU A 12 -7.92 28.09 -4.45
CA LEU A 12 -8.23 27.16 -3.36
C LEU A 12 -6.98 26.69 -2.63
N LEU A 13 -5.90 26.34 -3.35
CA LEU A 13 -4.62 25.95 -2.76
C LEU A 13 -3.95 27.10 -2.02
N ALA A 14 -4.00 28.33 -2.54
CA ALA A 14 -3.50 29.51 -1.85
C ALA A 14 -4.34 29.85 -0.59
N PHE A 15 -5.65 29.61 -0.61
CA PHE A 15 -6.51 29.74 0.56
C PHE A 15 -6.25 28.65 1.61
N VAL A 16 -6.01 27.41 1.18
CA VAL A 16 -5.70 26.28 2.07
C VAL A 16 -4.31 26.45 2.70
N GLY A 17 -3.31 26.93 1.94
CA GLY A 17 -1.99 27.26 2.46
C GLY A 17 -2.05 28.38 3.50
N LYS A 18 -2.74 29.49 3.19
CA LYS A 18 -2.96 30.57 4.15
C LYS A 18 -3.77 30.15 5.37
N ALA A 19 -4.76 29.27 5.21
CA ALA A 19 -5.53 28.74 6.34
C ALA A 19 -4.70 27.82 7.22
N ALA A 20 -3.77 27.06 6.65
CA ALA A 20 -2.85 26.20 7.40
C ALA A 20 -1.83 27.02 8.20
N ASP A 21 -1.24 28.06 7.60
CA ASP A 21 -0.34 28.97 8.30
C ASP A 21 -1.07 29.74 9.42
N PHE A 22 -2.31 30.19 9.15
CA PHE A 22 -3.13 30.86 10.16
C PHE A 22 -3.56 29.92 11.30
N LEU A 23 -3.81 28.64 11.02
CA LEU A 23 -4.13 27.62 12.04
C LEU A 23 -2.90 27.23 12.88
N LEU A 24 -1.70 27.22 12.29
CA LEU A 24 -0.45 26.99 13.00
C LEU A 24 -0.09 28.18 13.89
N GLU A 25 -0.24 29.42 13.40
CA GLU A 25 -0.05 30.62 14.21
C GLU A 25 -1.12 30.74 15.32
N LEU A 26 -2.38 30.34 15.06
CA LEU A 26 -3.41 30.24 16.09
C LEU A 26 -3.09 29.14 17.11
N GLY A 27 -2.52 28.01 16.67
CA GLY A 27 -2.10 26.90 17.53
C GLY A 27 -0.99 27.29 18.49
N ASP A 28 0.04 28.01 18.00
CA ASP A 28 1.14 28.51 18.82
C ASP A 28 0.70 29.64 19.76
N ALA A 29 -0.20 30.52 19.31
CA ALA A 29 -0.77 31.58 20.13
C ALA A 29 -1.75 31.04 21.20
N ALA A 30 -2.55 30.02 20.86
CA ALA A 30 -3.49 29.36 21.77
C ALA A 30 -2.75 28.42 22.75
N GLY A 31 -1.68 27.76 22.32
CA GLY A 31 -0.84 26.92 23.19
C GLY A 31 -0.14 27.73 24.29
N ARG A 32 0.40 28.91 23.94
CA ARG A 32 0.98 29.83 24.94
C ARG A 32 -0.08 30.43 25.86
N LYS A 33 -1.27 30.80 25.35
CA LYS A 33 -2.38 31.32 26.19
C LYS A 33 -3.06 30.27 27.05
N ALA A 34 -3.14 29.01 26.61
CA ALA A 34 -3.73 27.92 27.40
C ALA A 34 -2.85 27.56 28.61
N LEU A 35 -1.53 27.64 28.47
CA LEU A 35 -0.57 27.48 29.57
C LEU A 35 -0.64 28.64 30.58
N GLU A 36 -0.88 29.88 30.13
CA GLU A 36 -1.10 31.03 31.04
C GLU A 36 -2.50 31.02 31.71
N LEU A 37 -3.54 30.57 31.00
CA LEU A 37 -4.91 30.46 31.54
C LEU A 37 -5.06 29.37 32.59
N GLY A 38 -4.29 28.27 32.49
CA GLY A 38 -4.26 27.20 33.49
C GLY A 38 -3.70 27.62 34.85
N ALA A 39 -2.83 28.64 34.90
CA ALA A 39 -2.19 29.12 36.12
C ALA A 39 -2.94 30.29 36.81
N GLY A 40 -3.92 30.92 36.15
CA GLY A 40 -4.55 32.16 36.61
C GLY A 40 -6.07 32.10 36.85
N ALA A 41 -6.68 30.91 36.82
CA ALA A 41 -8.14 30.76 36.72
C ALA A 41 -8.96 31.04 38.00
N ALA A 42 -8.34 31.37 39.14
CA ALA A 42 -9.09 31.59 40.39
C ALA A 42 -9.47 33.06 40.69
N GLY A 43 -8.95 34.06 39.96
CA GLY A 43 -9.05 35.46 40.43
C GLY A 43 -9.42 36.56 39.43
N LYS A 44 -9.63 36.29 38.15
CA LYS A 44 -9.78 37.36 37.12
C LYS A 44 -10.93 37.17 36.14
N LEU A 45 -12.06 36.61 36.58
CA LEU A 45 -13.26 36.48 35.74
C LEU A 45 -14.00 37.81 35.48
N GLU A 46 -13.80 38.83 36.33
CA GLU A 46 -14.46 40.14 36.13
C GLU A 46 -13.69 41.08 35.19
N ALA A 47 -12.36 40.99 35.12
CA ALA A 47 -11.53 41.89 34.30
C ALA A 47 -11.48 41.49 32.80
N LEU A 48 -11.91 40.29 32.44
CA LEU A 48 -11.88 39.78 31.05
C LEU A 48 -13.12 40.18 30.23
N GLY A 49 -14.23 40.57 30.88
CA GLY A 49 -15.45 40.99 30.19
C GLY A 49 -15.25 42.24 29.30
N ALA A 50 -14.41 43.17 29.74
CA ALA A 50 -14.14 44.42 29.00
C ALA A 50 -13.21 44.22 27.78
N ARG A 51 -12.35 43.20 27.76
CA ARG A 51 -11.44 42.92 26.62
C ARG A 51 -12.05 42.01 25.56
N ILE A 52 -13.06 41.20 25.92
CA ILE A 52 -13.81 40.37 24.95
C ILE A 52 -14.75 41.23 24.09
N ALA A 53 -15.21 42.38 24.59
CA ALA A 53 -16.03 43.33 23.84
C ALA A 53 -15.30 44.00 22.65
N ALA A 54 -13.97 43.96 22.62
CA ALA A 54 -13.15 44.56 21.54
C ALA A 54 -12.76 43.55 20.45
N VAL A 55 -13.08 42.27 20.61
CA VAL A 55 -12.80 41.27 19.58
C VAL A 55 -13.94 41.31 18.55
N PRO A 56 -13.66 41.55 17.26
CA PRO A 56 -14.70 41.61 16.25
C PRO A 56 -15.50 40.30 16.23
N LEU A 57 -16.84 40.41 16.32
CA LEU A 57 -17.76 39.27 16.27
C LEU A 57 -17.52 38.38 15.04
N TRP A 58 -17.06 38.95 13.93
CA TRP A 58 -16.70 38.25 12.71
C TRP A 58 -15.51 37.28 12.83
N ILE A 59 -14.69 37.38 13.89
CA ILE A 59 -13.59 36.44 14.16
C ILE A 59 -14.03 35.39 15.20
N VAL A 60 -14.84 35.81 16.17
CA VAL A 60 -15.34 34.94 17.25
C VAL A 60 -16.34 33.92 16.72
N LEU A 61 -17.24 34.32 15.82
CA LEU A 61 -18.26 33.43 15.26
C LEU A 61 -17.66 32.27 14.45
N PRO A 62 -16.74 32.51 13.49
CA PRO A 62 -16.08 31.42 12.75
C PRO A 62 -15.20 30.56 13.66
N GLY A 63 -14.49 31.17 14.63
CA GLY A 63 -13.67 30.43 15.59
C GLY A 63 -14.51 29.49 16.46
N GLY A 64 -15.65 29.98 16.98
CA GLY A 64 -16.61 29.17 17.73
C GLY A 64 -17.21 28.05 16.89
N LEU A 65 -17.60 28.33 15.65
CA LEU A 65 -18.10 27.33 14.71
C LEU A 65 -17.06 26.24 14.42
N LEU A 66 -15.79 26.62 14.26
CA LEU A 66 -14.69 25.70 13.98
C LEU A 66 -14.42 24.79 15.18
N VAL A 67 -14.40 25.34 16.41
CA VAL A 67 -14.22 24.56 17.64
C VAL A 67 -15.37 23.57 17.85
N VAL A 68 -16.63 24.02 17.66
CA VAL A 68 -17.80 23.14 17.74
C VAL A 68 -17.75 22.07 16.65
N GLY A 69 -17.38 22.44 15.42
CA GLY A 69 -17.20 21.50 14.31
C GLY A 69 -16.14 20.44 14.60
N LEU A 70 -14.98 20.83 15.12
CA LEU A 70 -13.92 19.90 15.55
C LEU A 70 -14.39 18.98 16.67
N LEU A 71 -15.13 19.50 17.65
CA LEU A 71 -15.67 18.69 18.75
C LEU A 71 -16.68 17.66 18.25
N VAL A 72 -17.60 18.06 17.36
CA VAL A 72 -18.56 17.15 16.72
C VAL A 72 -17.84 16.10 15.88
N CYS A 73 -16.84 16.49 15.09
CA CYS A 73 -15.99 15.55 14.34
C CYS A 73 -15.25 14.58 15.27
N TYR A 74 -14.74 15.05 16.40
CA TYR A 74 -14.05 14.23 17.39
C TYR A 74 -14.99 13.19 18.04
N ILE A 75 -16.20 13.61 18.42
CA ILE A 75 -17.21 12.71 19.00
C ILE A 75 -17.70 11.69 17.97
N LEU A 76 -17.96 12.13 16.73
CA LEU A 76 -18.42 11.26 15.64
C LEU A 76 -17.30 10.43 15.01
N ARG A 77 -16.03 10.71 15.34
CA ARG A 77 -14.85 10.07 14.77
C ARG A 77 -14.95 8.55 14.82
N GLN A 78 -15.30 7.99 15.97
CA GLN A 78 -15.39 6.53 16.14
C GLN A 78 -16.51 5.94 15.27
N ARG A 79 -17.69 6.55 15.26
CA ARG A 79 -18.82 6.09 14.44
C ARG A 79 -18.53 6.18 12.94
N LEU A 80 -17.81 7.22 12.51
CA LEU A 80 -17.35 7.38 11.13
C LEU A 80 -16.34 6.30 10.77
N TYR A 81 -15.34 6.06 11.62
CA TYR A 81 -14.38 4.97 11.40
C TYR A 81 -15.03 3.61 11.34
N ASP A 82 -15.95 3.30 12.25
CA ASP A 82 -16.66 2.02 12.26
C ASP A 82 -17.47 1.82 10.98
N ARG A 83 -18.19 2.84 10.51
CA ARG A 83 -18.95 2.76 9.26
C ARG A 83 -18.04 2.59 8.05
N VAL A 84 -16.94 3.35 7.97
CA VAL A 84 -15.96 3.23 6.89
C VAL A 84 -15.32 1.84 6.89
N LEU A 85 -14.97 1.32 8.06
CA LEU A 85 -14.37 0.01 8.22
C LEU A 85 -15.34 -1.12 7.84
N VAL A 86 -16.61 -1.03 8.24
CA VAL A 86 -17.66 -1.97 7.82
C VAL A 86 -17.86 -1.93 6.31
N TYR A 87 -17.97 -0.74 5.72
CA TYR A 87 -18.11 -0.58 4.28
C TYR A 87 -16.91 -1.18 3.54
N HIS A 88 -15.69 -0.91 4.02
CA HIS A 88 -14.46 -1.45 3.47
C HIS A 88 -14.41 -2.97 3.55
N LEU A 89 -14.78 -3.57 4.69
CA LEU A 89 -14.86 -5.01 4.85
C LEU A 89 -15.91 -5.64 3.91
N VAL A 90 -17.08 -5.02 3.76
CA VAL A 90 -18.13 -5.49 2.84
C VAL A 90 -17.63 -5.41 1.39
N TRP A 91 -16.96 -4.33 1.04
CA TRP A 91 -16.36 -4.14 -0.28
C TRP A 91 -15.28 -5.20 -0.57
N LEU A 92 -14.41 -5.50 0.41
CA LEU A 92 -13.41 -6.57 0.29
C LEU A 92 -14.06 -7.94 0.08
N LYS A 93 -15.11 -8.26 0.86
CA LYS A 93 -15.87 -9.50 0.68
C LYS A 93 -16.50 -9.60 -0.71
N ARG A 94 -17.06 -8.50 -1.24
CA ARG A 94 -17.60 -8.45 -2.61
C ARG A 94 -16.53 -8.70 -3.68
N ARG A 95 -15.28 -8.31 -3.44
CA ARG A 95 -14.14 -8.60 -4.33
C ARG A 95 -13.60 -10.03 -4.21
N GLY A 96 -14.21 -10.86 -3.36
CA GLY A 96 -13.82 -12.26 -3.14
C GLY A 96 -12.72 -12.43 -2.09
N PHE A 97 -12.38 -11.39 -1.33
CA PHE A 97 -11.48 -11.54 -0.18
C PHE A 97 -12.24 -12.12 1.01
N ALA A 98 -11.66 -13.12 1.66
CA ALA A 98 -12.17 -13.70 2.87
C ALA A 98 -11.06 -13.82 3.92
N ARG A 99 -11.43 -13.95 5.19
CA ARG A 99 -10.46 -14.26 6.25
C ARG A 99 -9.95 -15.67 6.02
N GLN A 100 -8.68 -15.80 5.64
CA GLN A 100 -7.99 -17.06 5.49
C GLN A 100 -7.14 -17.30 6.73
N ARG A 101 -7.15 -18.55 7.22
CA ARG A 101 -6.29 -19.03 8.31
C ARG A 101 -5.36 -20.09 7.74
N LEU A 102 -4.07 -19.84 7.80
CA LEU A 102 -3.04 -20.77 7.34
C LEU A 102 -2.23 -21.23 8.54
N THR A 103 -2.15 -22.54 8.76
CA THR A 103 -1.31 -23.10 9.81
C THR A 103 0.05 -23.44 9.23
N VAL A 104 1.12 -23.08 9.94
CA VAL A 104 2.51 -23.30 9.55
C VAL A 104 3.17 -24.19 10.59
N ALA A 105 3.87 -25.22 10.15
CA ALA A 105 4.69 -26.06 11.03
C ALA A 105 6.13 -25.54 11.05
N ARG A 106 6.53 -24.91 12.16
CA ARG A 106 7.93 -24.54 12.43
C ARG A 106 8.52 -25.47 13.47
N GLY A 107 9.12 -26.56 13.00
CA GLY A 107 9.64 -27.61 13.88
C GLY A 107 8.50 -28.25 14.70
N ALA A 108 8.58 -28.13 16.02
CA ALA A 108 7.54 -28.64 16.94
C ALA A 108 6.38 -27.65 17.17
N VAL A 109 6.49 -26.40 16.72
CA VAL A 109 5.51 -25.35 16.96
C VAL A 109 4.59 -25.19 15.75
N ARG A 110 3.28 -25.04 16.01
CA ARG A 110 2.29 -24.67 15.00
C ARG A 110 1.95 -23.20 15.15
N GLU A 111 2.31 -22.39 14.16
CA GLU A 111 1.91 -20.99 14.08
C GLU A 111 0.68 -20.86 13.18
N THR A 112 -0.23 -19.94 13.50
CA THR A 112 -1.37 -19.63 12.63
C THR A 112 -1.23 -18.22 12.10
N VAL A 113 -1.20 -18.09 10.77
CA VAL A 113 -1.18 -16.83 10.06
C VAL A 113 -2.59 -16.54 9.57
N GLU A 114 -3.12 -15.39 9.97
CA GLU A 114 -4.43 -14.94 9.51
C GLU A 114 -4.30 -13.71 8.60
N ALA A 115 -4.97 -13.74 7.46
CA ALA A 115 -4.98 -12.63 6.53
C ALA A 115 -6.33 -12.50 5.81
N MET A 116 -6.71 -11.27 5.46
CA MET A 116 -7.84 -11.03 4.55
C MET A 116 -7.34 -11.25 3.13
N ALA A 117 -7.61 -12.45 2.60
CA ALA A 117 -6.94 -12.95 1.43
C ALA A 117 -7.90 -13.61 0.43
N ARG A 118 -7.55 -13.54 -0.85
CA ARG A 118 -8.23 -14.19 -1.97
C ARG A 118 -7.27 -15.20 -2.57
N ARG A 119 -7.71 -16.45 -2.71
CA ARG A 119 -6.87 -17.49 -3.32
C ARG A 119 -6.69 -17.22 -4.80
N VAL A 120 -5.45 -17.25 -5.26
CA VAL A 120 -5.13 -17.18 -6.69
C VAL A 120 -5.37 -18.57 -7.29
N PRO A 121 -6.16 -18.69 -8.37
CA PRO A 121 -6.44 -19.97 -8.97
C PRO A 121 -5.20 -20.51 -9.70
N LEU A 122 -4.47 -21.41 -9.03
CA LEU A 122 -3.35 -22.13 -9.63
C LEU A 122 -3.82 -23.50 -10.16
N PRO A 123 -3.29 -23.98 -11.30
CA PRO A 123 -3.50 -25.34 -11.77
C PRO A 123 -3.17 -26.38 -10.69
N ARG A 124 -3.96 -27.47 -10.61
CA ARG A 124 -3.82 -28.52 -9.58
C ARG A 124 -2.44 -29.17 -9.53
N ARG A 125 -1.69 -29.16 -10.63
CA ARG A 125 -0.30 -29.67 -10.68
C ARG A 125 0.65 -28.94 -9.72
N PHE A 126 0.34 -27.69 -9.38
CA PHE A 126 1.14 -26.88 -8.45
C PHE A 126 0.67 -27.01 -7.00
N ALA A 127 0.15 -28.17 -6.59
CA ALA A 127 -0.36 -28.39 -5.24
C ALA A 127 0.68 -28.14 -4.13
N ALA A 128 1.97 -28.18 -4.46
CA ALA A 128 3.07 -27.86 -3.56
C ALA A 128 3.15 -26.36 -3.17
N ILE A 129 2.42 -25.47 -3.84
CA ILE A 129 2.39 -24.04 -3.53
C ILE A 129 0.95 -23.54 -3.59
N ALA A 130 0.55 -22.77 -2.58
CA ALA A 130 -0.70 -22.02 -2.61
C ALA A 130 -0.41 -20.51 -2.55
N LEU A 131 -0.89 -19.77 -3.54
CA LEU A 131 -0.76 -18.32 -3.62
C LEU A 131 -2.07 -17.63 -3.26
N TYR A 132 -1.97 -16.57 -2.47
CA TYR A 132 -3.08 -15.73 -2.09
C TYR A 132 -2.75 -14.25 -2.31
N GLU A 133 -3.68 -13.51 -2.88
CA GLU A 133 -3.68 -12.05 -2.85
C GLU A 133 -4.16 -11.59 -1.48
N VAL A 134 -3.41 -10.71 -0.82
CA VAL A 134 -3.71 -10.19 0.52
C VAL A 134 -3.89 -8.69 0.47
N HIS A 135 -4.98 -8.21 1.08
CA HIS A 135 -5.23 -6.78 1.20
C HIS A 135 -4.29 -6.13 2.26
N PRO A 136 -3.75 -4.91 2.04
CA PRO A 136 -3.97 -4.01 0.91
C PRO A 136 -3.34 -4.46 -0.40
N ASP A 137 -2.02 -4.63 -0.44
CA ASP A 137 -1.26 -4.90 -1.67
C ASP A 137 -0.11 -5.87 -1.41
N ARG A 138 -0.44 -7.09 -0.98
CA ARG A 138 0.55 -8.13 -0.69
C ARG A 138 0.19 -9.44 -1.37
N TYR A 139 1.19 -10.27 -1.62
CA TYR A 139 1.02 -11.69 -1.85
C TYR A 139 1.35 -12.45 -0.58
N LEU A 140 0.66 -13.56 -0.38
CA LEU A 140 0.96 -14.55 0.64
C LEU A 140 1.18 -15.88 -0.07
N VAL A 141 2.38 -16.42 0.05
CA VAL A 141 2.75 -17.72 -0.52
C VAL A 141 2.83 -18.71 0.62
N ALA A 142 2.10 -19.81 0.50
CA ALA A 142 2.22 -20.97 1.39
C ALA A 142 2.93 -22.09 0.64
N TYR A 143 4.07 -22.51 1.20
CA TYR A 143 4.94 -23.54 0.65
C TYR A 143 4.62 -24.89 1.30
N GLY A 144 4.53 -25.95 0.48
CA GLY A 144 4.24 -27.31 0.92
C GLY A 144 2.94 -27.49 1.69
N PRO A 145 1.78 -26.94 1.26
CA PRO A 145 0.53 -27.10 2.01
C PRO A 145 0.03 -28.55 1.93
N ALA A 146 0.33 -29.37 2.95
CA ALA A 146 -0.12 -30.75 3.07
C ALA A 146 -1.15 -30.87 4.20
N GLY A 147 -2.37 -31.34 3.90
CA GLY A 147 -3.42 -31.53 4.90
C GLY A 147 -3.85 -30.24 5.64
N GLY A 148 -3.68 -29.08 5.01
CA GLY A 148 -4.00 -27.77 5.59
C GLY A 148 -2.87 -27.13 6.41
N VAL A 149 -1.71 -27.77 6.51
CA VAL A 149 -0.51 -27.24 7.17
C VAL A 149 0.57 -26.97 6.13
N ALA A 150 1.11 -25.76 6.12
CA ALA A 150 2.22 -25.35 5.27
C ALA A 150 3.57 -25.53 5.99
N GLU A 151 4.63 -25.77 5.23
CA GLU A 151 6.01 -25.82 5.71
C GLU A 151 6.52 -24.41 6.04
N ASP A 152 6.22 -23.44 5.18
CA ASP A 152 6.52 -22.03 5.39
C ASP A 152 5.45 -21.15 4.76
N VAL A 153 5.27 -19.96 5.31
CA VAL A 153 4.33 -18.95 4.80
C VAL A 153 5.01 -17.59 4.81
N ARG A 154 5.04 -16.93 3.66
CA ARG A 154 5.74 -15.65 3.49
C ARG A 154 4.85 -14.60 2.83
N PHE A 155 4.99 -13.37 3.32
CA PHE A 155 4.34 -12.20 2.76
C PHE A 155 5.30 -11.44 1.85
N TYR A 156 4.81 -11.07 0.68
CA TYR A 156 5.54 -10.26 -0.29
C TYR A 156 4.74 -9.01 -0.60
N ARG A 157 5.43 -7.87 -0.67
CA ARG A 157 4.81 -6.60 -1.07
C ARG A 157 4.61 -6.59 -2.58
N ARG A 158 3.37 -6.40 -3.02
CA ARG A 158 3.01 -6.34 -4.45
C ARG A 158 3.28 -4.94 -5.02
N ASP A 159 3.21 -3.92 -4.19
CA ASP A 159 3.46 -2.53 -4.54
C ASP A 159 4.96 -2.23 -4.80
N LEU A 160 5.86 -3.07 -4.29
CA LEU A 160 7.30 -2.92 -4.47
C LEU A 160 7.86 -3.96 -5.44
N ARG A 161 8.63 -3.48 -6.43
CA ARG A 161 9.38 -4.36 -7.37
C ARG A 161 10.26 -5.36 -6.63
N ALA A 162 10.91 -4.93 -5.55
CA ALA A 162 11.75 -5.79 -4.71
C ALA A 162 10.95 -6.91 -4.03
N GLY A 163 9.69 -6.67 -3.65
CA GLY A 163 8.83 -7.68 -3.06
C GLY A 163 8.43 -8.76 -4.07
N LEU A 164 8.11 -8.36 -5.30
CA LEU A 164 7.82 -9.29 -6.40
C LEU A 164 9.06 -10.08 -6.85
N ALA A 165 10.23 -9.43 -6.89
CA ALA A 165 11.50 -10.10 -7.17
C ALA A 165 11.85 -11.13 -6.09
N ALA A 166 11.70 -10.76 -4.81
CA ALA A 166 11.93 -11.66 -3.68
C ALA A 166 10.97 -12.85 -3.70
N MET A 167 9.69 -12.64 -4.03
CA MET A 167 8.73 -13.72 -4.23
C MET A 167 9.20 -14.69 -5.32
N GLY A 168 9.64 -14.17 -6.46
CA GLY A 168 10.19 -15.01 -7.54
C GLY A 168 11.38 -15.85 -7.08
N ASN A 169 12.36 -15.23 -6.42
CA ASN A 169 13.55 -15.92 -5.92
C ASN A 169 13.23 -16.99 -4.90
N ASP A 170 12.35 -16.72 -3.94
CA ASP A 170 11.98 -17.70 -2.92
C ASP A 170 11.23 -18.89 -3.53
N ILE A 171 10.42 -18.68 -4.58
CA ILE A 171 9.80 -19.77 -5.32
C ILE A 171 10.86 -20.61 -6.04
N ILE A 172 11.82 -19.98 -6.72
CA ILE A 172 12.93 -20.66 -7.40
C ILE A 172 13.70 -21.54 -6.39
N ASP A 173 14.10 -20.94 -5.26
CA ASP A 173 14.80 -21.64 -4.19
C ASP A 173 13.99 -22.81 -3.62
N TYR A 174 12.68 -22.66 -3.44
CA TYR A 174 11.81 -23.72 -2.95
C TYR A 174 11.78 -24.93 -3.91
N PHE A 175 11.66 -24.69 -5.21
CA PHE A 175 11.66 -25.77 -6.21
C PHE A 175 13.03 -26.46 -6.31
N HIS A 176 14.13 -25.70 -6.23
CA HIS A 176 15.47 -26.29 -6.25
C HIS A 176 15.78 -27.10 -4.98
N LYS A 177 15.34 -26.64 -3.81
CA LYS A 177 15.51 -27.40 -2.55
C LYS A 177 14.70 -28.68 -2.52
N ASN A 178 13.53 -28.70 -3.18
CA ASN A 178 12.64 -29.86 -3.26
C ASN A 178 12.92 -30.71 -4.51
N ALA A 179 14.16 -31.16 -4.65
CA ALA A 179 14.70 -31.98 -5.74
C ALA A 179 13.99 -33.34 -5.98
N ARG A 180 12.94 -33.67 -5.20
CA ARG A 180 12.07 -34.83 -5.43
C ARG A 180 11.14 -34.65 -6.65
N MET A 181 11.03 -33.44 -7.19
CA MET A 181 10.32 -33.19 -8.44
C MET A 181 11.21 -33.56 -9.63
N LEU A 182 10.87 -34.64 -10.35
CA LEU A 182 11.64 -35.13 -11.51
C LEU A 182 11.96 -34.06 -12.57
N HIS A 183 11.17 -32.98 -12.64
CA HIS A 183 11.34 -31.88 -13.60
C HIS A 183 11.12 -30.49 -12.97
N ALA A 184 11.83 -30.20 -11.87
CA ALA A 184 11.69 -28.95 -11.12
C ALA A 184 11.75 -27.68 -12.00
N ASP A 185 12.70 -27.60 -12.93
CA ASP A 185 12.86 -26.43 -13.81
C ASP A 185 11.70 -26.25 -14.81
N ALA A 186 11.14 -27.35 -15.31
CA ALA A 186 10.02 -27.30 -16.25
C ALA A 186 8.72 -26.89 -15.54
N GLU A 187 8.48 -27.41 -14.34
CA GLU A 187 7.36 -27.03 -13.48
C GLU A 187 7.47 -25.56 -13.03
N LEU A 188 8.68 -25.11 -12.68
CA LEU A 188 8.96 -23.72 -12.31
C LEU A 188 8.66 -22.75 -13.47
N ARG A 189 9.12 -23.07 -14.69
CA ARG A 189 8.77 -22.30 -15.90
C ARG A 189 7.27 -22.28 -16.14
N ALA A 190 6.60 -23.42 -16.01
CA ALA A 190 5.16 -23.52 -16.20
C ALA A 190 4.38 -22.72 -15.15
N LEU A 191 4.87 -22.66 -13.90
CA LEU A 191 4.29 -21.82 -12.85
C LEU A 191 4.48 -20.34 -13.14
N PHE A 192 5.68 -19.95 -13.58
CA PHE A 192 6.00 -18.56 -13.89
C PHE A 192 5.19 -18.05 -15.07
N ILE A 193 4.91 -18.86 -16.09
CA ILE A 193 3.99 -18.49 -17.19
C ILE A 193 2.60 -18.15 -16.64
N VAL A 194 2.05 -18.99 -15.76
CA VAL A 194 0.74 -18.74 -15.16
C VAL A 194 0.76 -17.47 -14.31
N LEU A 195 1.82 -17.22 -13.56
CA LEU A 195 1.94 -16.01 -12.74
C LEU A 195 2.16 -14.75 -13.58
N ASP A 196 2.88 -14.85 -14.68
CA ASP A 196 3.13 -13.74 -15.61
C ASP A 196 1.83 -13.29 -16.28
N ASP A 197 0.96 -14.24 -16.66
CA ASP A 197 -0.36 -13.96 -17.23
C ASP A 197 -1.32 -13.34 -16.20
N LEU A 198 -1.17 -13.68 -14.91
CA LEU A 198 -2.04 -13.19 -13.84
C LEU A 198 -1.64 -11.80 -13.32
N ASP A 199 -0.34 -11.50 -13.28
CA ASP A 199 0.17 -10.22 -12.77
C ASP A 199 1.31 -9.68 -13.65
N PRO A 200 1.03 -8.70 -14.52
CA PRO A 200 2.04 -8.05 -15.35
C PRO A 200 3.17 -7.40 -14.54
N GLY A 201 2.87 -6.96 -13.31
CA GLY A 201 3.88 -6.40 -12.40
C GLY A 201 4.88 -7.47 -11.95
N PHE A 202 4.40 -8.69 -11.69
CA PHE A 202 5.24 -9.84 -11.38
C PHE A 202 6.10 -10.22 -12.59
N ALA A 203 5.50 -10.30 -13.78
CA ALA A 203 6.22 -10.62 -15.02
C ALA A 203 7.41 -9.67 -15.27
N ALA A 204 7.21 -8.37 -15.01
CA ALA A 204 8.25 -7.35 -15.18
C ALA A 204 9.36 -7.42 -14.12
N CYS A 205 9.06 -7.88 -12.90
CA CYS A 205 9.96 -7.77 -11.75
C CYS A 205 10.60 -9.10 -11.32
N ARG A 206 10.04 -10.24 -11.71
CA ARG A 206 10.56 -11.55 -11.31
C ARG A 206 11.98 -11.79 -11.85
N ALA A 207 12.75 -12.63 -11.15
CA ALA A 207 14.03 -13.11 -11.67
C ALA A 207 13.85 -13.91 -12.97
N ALA A 208 14.87 -13.83 -13.82
CA ALA A 208 14.94 -14.62 -15.04
C ALA A 208 15.23 -16.08 -14.68
N LEU A 209 14.52 -17.01 -15.32
CA LEU A 209 14.85 -18.42 -15.21
C LEU A 209 16.02 -18.75 -16.14
N GLY A 210 16.78 -19.81 -15.83
CA GLY A 210 17.90 -20.25 -16.66
C GLY A 210 17.49 -20.42 -18.12
N GLY A 211 18.16 -19.72 -19.04
CA GLY A 211 17.84 -19.69 -20.48
C GLY A 211 16.93 -18.53 -20.93
N GLU A 212 16.29 -17.79 -20.03
CA GLU A 212 15.47 -16.61 -20.36
C GLU A 212 16.28 -15.30 -20.41
N GLU A 213 17.48 -15.26 -19.82
CA GLU A 213 18.31 -14.06 -19.72
C GLU A 213 18.62 -13.44 -21.09
N LYS A 214 18.83 -14.25 -22.13
CA LYS A 214 19.09 -13.79 -23.50
C LYS A 214 17.87 -13.13 -24.16
N LYS A 215 16.65 -13.42 -23.70
CA LYS A 215 15.41 -12.91 -24.31
C LYS A 215 14.98 -11.55 -23.72
N ARG A 216 15.30 -11.29 -22.46
CA ARG A 216 14.97 -10.01 -21.80
C ARG A 216 15.90 -8.87 -22.20
N THR A 217 17.19 -9.12 -22.33
CA THR A 217 18.16 -8.13 -22.84
C THR A 217 17.94 -7.77 -24.31
N ALA A 218 17.38 -8.68 -25.11
CA ALA A 218 17.03 -8.41 -26.52
C ALA A 218 15.80 -7.48 -26.68
N SER A 219 14.95 -7.34 -25.66
CA SER A 219 13.74 -6.49 -25.75
C SER A 219 14.00 -4.99 -25.56
N GLY A 220 15.25 -4.60 -25.28
CA GLY A 220 15.67 -3.20 -25.09
C GLY A 220 16.38 -2.57 -26.29
N THR A 221 16.68 -3.32 -27.35
CA THR A 221 17.32 -2.74 -28.54
C THR A 221 16.24 -2.27 -29.50
N SER A 222 16.02 -0.95 -29.53
CA SER A 222 15.18 -0.35 -30.57
C SER A 222 15.69 -0.77 -31.96
N PRO A 223 14.81 -1.03 -32.95
CA PRO A 223 15.24 -1.47 -34.28
C PRO A 223 16.12 -0.44 -35.02
N GLN A 224 16.25 0.78 -34.49
CA GLN A 224 17.15 1.80 -35.03
C GLN A 224 18.61 1.54 -34.62
N THR A 225 18.87 1.05 -33.41
CA THR A 225 20.24 0.84 -32.90
C THR A 225 20.93 -0.38 -33.54
N VAL A 226 20.16 -1.40 -33.95
CA VAL A 226 20.70 -2.57 -34.67
C VAL A 226 21.10 -2.19 -36.11
N ARG A 227 20.42 -1.22 -36.72
CA ARG A 227 20.75 -0.72 -38.06
C ARG A 227 22.01 0.15 -38.05
N GLU A 228 22.22 0.94 -37.01
CA GLU A 228 23.45 1.74 -36.84
C GLU A 228 24.68 0.86 -36.59
N LEU A 229 24.55 -0.16 -35.72
CA LEU A 229 25.65 -1.11 -35.46
C LEU A 229 25.99 -2.02 -36.65
N ALA A 230 25.03 -2.29 -37.55
CA ALA A 230 25.27 -3.02 -38.78
C ALA A 230 25.96 -2.14 -39.85
N LEU A 231 25.70 -0.83 -39.86
CA LEU A 231 26.35 0.14 -40.76
C LEU A 231 27.78 0.46 -40.33
N GLU A 232 28.08 0.54 -39.02
CA GLU A 232 29.46 0.73 -38.53
C GLU A 232 30.37 -0.46 -38.88
N ARG A 233 29.85 -1.70 -38.90
CA ARG A 233 30.63 -2.88 -39.29
C ARG A 233 30.81 -3.06 -40.80
N ALA A 234 30.01 -2.38 -41.62
CA ALA A 234 30.14 -2.39 -43.08
C ALA A 234 31.05 -1.26 -43.61
N GLY A 235 31.48 -0.34 -42.74
CA GLY A 235 32.22 0.88 -43.09
C GLY A 235 33.69 0.91 -42.66
N THR A 236 34.30 -0.22 -42.31
CA THR A 236 35.75 -0.29 -42.09
C THR A 236 36.41 -0.98 -43.30
N PRO A 237 37.11 -0.24 -44.18
CA PRO A 237 37.92 -0.82 -45.25
C PRO A 237 39.17 -1.53 -44.72
#